data_AF-A0A9X8MY07-F1
#
_entry.id   AF-A0A9X8MY07-F1
#
_cell.length_a   1.000
_cell.length_b   1.000
_cell.length_c   1.000
_cell.angle_alpha   90.00
_cell.angle_beta   90.00
_cell.angle_gamma   90.00
#
_symmetry.space_group_name_H-M   'P 1'
#
loop_
_entity.id
_entity.type
_entity.pdbx_description
1 polymer ?
#
loop_
_entity_poly.entity_id
_entity_poly.type
_entity_poly.pdbx_seq_one_letter_code
_entity_poly.pdbx_strand_id
1 'polypeptide(L)'
;MLPMEAIELDAFRHRYESDTFWCGTLLGGCGGQLTTKLYTDRACHFAHHPDPDGLPHVCGRHARGVNSADHLYVKSAAAAWLADRGEQASFEYTRPDGAPLGSVVDVRWQHGGLRVHLDQTVAPVWESGMEPVLGTMVPVDRDTLIRRWYVHRIRLDSDGTMRRVRIGTEAFARDTEWFTLDDCQMAERGLTTPAVERIIQGRTTTPPARWPAAKAKKEPDADARAQVLLRQLAHACKVEAVVVVQRVCREIADLAGAGTATQSKLDDAILDAHQWLQEQSDVRRELFERLEEAVTDGRAQQVRELLVRANATAAHDRTEDEDRIAGAAASLVAARPRAREAAQSQPDMAQRASDLTARAAASTVRRVLIDLRGRGRRHLSKATLHSHAQLLAEEAAKAGKHLTAAQHREVDLWVRRSENSQNGVVPAAPARPADKGPASSKSATASGAGQAKPPVNTVTVWVWKDRYGGLRAADRQTRPEASVRDVPLPDDTGPLRRLYSNLTRMIAEREAAGGPVHTNRGTLPVRLWETHDGHLTASLTQRKGATVVSLTLPAELEPLRELHAKVVAQMKARGIPRQPWTKRSKRST
;
A
#
# COMPACT_ATOMS: atom_id res chain seq x y z
N MET A 1 3.66 -2.74 -21.65
CA MET A 1 2.93 -3.39 -20.54
C MET A 1 2.31 -4.68 -21.07
N LEU A 2 2.16 -5.70 -20.21
CA LEU A 2 1.41 -6.90 -20.60
C LEU A 2 -0.09 -6.58 -20.61
N PRO A 3 -0.85 -6.99 -21.63
CA PRO A 3 -2.30 -6.90 -21.60
C PRO A 3 -2.88 -7.74 -20.47
N MET A 4 -3.97 -7.28 -19.88
CA MET A 4 -4.62 -7.99 -18.77
C MET A 4 -5.60 -9.05 -19.27
N GLU A 5 -6.19 -8.86 -20.45
CA GLU A 5 -7.15 -9.75 -21.07
C GLU A 5 -6.48 -10.86 -21.88
N ALA A 6 -7.04 -12.08 -21.82
CA ALA A 6 -6.48 -13.26 -22.48
C ALA A 6 -6.41 -13.10 -24.02
N ILE A 7 -7.43 -12.49 -24.61
CA ILE A 7 -7.49 -12.27 -26.07
C ILE A 7 -6.43 -11.28 -26.56
N GLU A 8 -6.10 -10.29 -25.72
CA GLU A 8 -5.06 -9.30 -26.03
C GLU A 8 -3.65 -9.87 -25.78
N LEU A 9 -3.52 -10.84 -24.87
CA LEU A 9 -2.25 -11.49 -24.58
C LEU A 9 -1.71 -12.28 -25.78
N ASP A 10 -2.57 -12.99 -26.53
CA ASP A 10 -2.12 -13.73 -27.71
C ASP A 10 -1.65 -12.80 -28.84
N ALA A 11 -2.36 -11.69 -29.05
CA ALA A 11 -1.91 -10.64 -29.97
C ALA A 11 -0.58 -10.02 -29.51
N PHE A 12 -0.39 -9.84 -28.21
CA PHE A 12 0.88 -9.38 -27.63
C PHE A 12 2.01 -10.39 -27.87
N ARG A 13 1.79 -11.68 -27.60
CA ARG A 13 2.80 -12.73 -27.83
C ARG A 13 3.23 -12.79 -29.28
N HIS A 14 2.28 -12.70 -30.22
CA HIS A 14 2.61 -12.69 -31.64
C HIS A 14 3.38 -11.43 -32.05
N ARG A 15 3.04 -10.26 -31.49
CA ARG A 15 3.75 -9.00 -31.80
C ARG A 15 5.20 -9.00 -31.28
N TYR A 16 5.47 -9.69 -30.18
CA TYR A 16 6.77 -9.69 -29.50
C TYR A 16 7.41 -11.09 -29.43
N GLU A 17 7.17 -11.93 -30.44
CA GLU A 17 7.59 -13.34 -30.46
C GLU A 17 9.12 -13.50 -30.41
N SER A 18 9.85 -12.55 -30.98
CA SER A 18 11.32 -12.49 -30.96
C SER A 18 11.91 -11.94 -29.66
N ASP A 19 11.09 -11.38 -28.78
CA ASP A 19 11.57 -10.61 -27.65
C ASP A 19 11.62 -11.47 -26.39
N THR A 20 12.63 -11.21 -25.56
CA THR A 20 12.74 -11.83 -24.24
C THR A 20 12.46 -10.80 -23.15
N PHE A 21 11.62 -11.17 -22.20
CA PHE A 21 11.28 -10.34 -21.06
C PHE A 21 12.08 -10.77 -19.85
N TRP A 22 12.52 -9.83 -19.02
CA TRP A 22 13.39 -10.11 -17.89
C TRP A 22 12.90 -9.39 -16.64
N CYS A 23 13.09 -10.03 -15.48
CA CYS A 23 12.69 -9.51 -14.19
C CYS A 23 13.58 -8.35 -13.81
N GLY A 24 13.06 -7.13 -13.93
CA GLY A 24 13.83 -5.90 -13.70
C GLY A 24 14.47 -5.87 -12.31
N THR A 25 15.80 -5.79 -12.28
CA THR A 25 16.59 -5.69 -11.04
C THR A 25 16.37 -4.39 -10.29
N LEU A 26 15.99 -3.33 -11.01
CA LEU A 26 15.68 -2.00 -10.47
C LEU A 26 14.45 -1.99 -9.55
N LEU A 27 13.54 -2.98 -9.66
CA LEU A 27 12.40 -3.14 -8.75
C LEU A 27 12.66 -4.16 -7.63
N GLY A 28 13.93 -4.48 -7.36
CA GLY A 28 14.29 -5.61 -6.49
C GLY A 28 14.01 -6.98 -7.12
N GLY A 29 13.88 -7.03 -8.46
CA GLY A 29 13.77 -8.26 -9.21
C GLY A 29 15.09 -9.04 -9.28
N CYS A 30 15.01 -10.30 -9.67
CA CYS A 30 16.16 -11.21 -9.69
C CYS A 30 16.99 -11.16 -11.00
N GLY A 31 16.57 -10.39 -12.00
CA GLY A 31 17.21 -10.42 -13.31
C GLY A 31 16.94 -11.68 -14.13
N GLY A 32 16.09 -12.59 -13.65
CA GLY A 32 15.73 -13.83 -14.36
C GLY A 32 14.74 -13.60 -15.49
N GLN A 33 14.78 -14.46 -16.52
CA GLN A 33 13.86 -14.36 -17.66
C GLN A 33 12.40 -14.58 -17.20
N LEU A 34 11.50 -13.82 -17.80
CA LEU A 34 10.06 -13.86 -17.57
C LEU A 34 9.36 -14.48 -18.76
N THR A 35 8.33 -15.25 -18.45
CA THR A 35 7.32 -15.73 -19.39
C THR A 35 5.99 -15.03 -19.14
N THR A 36 5.08 -15.11 -20.10
CA THR A 36 3.73 -14.57 -19.97
C THR A 36 2.78 -15.69 -19.54
N LYS A 37 2.00 -15.46 -18.48
CA LYS A 37 1.03 -16.46 -18.01
C LYS A 37 -0.39 -16.05 -18.41
N LEU A 38 -0.98 -16.87 -19.27
CA LEU A 38 -2.35 -16.73 -19.73
C LEU A 38 -3.31 -17.27 -18.68
N TYR A 39 -4.32 -16.47 -18.35
CA TYR A 39 -5.42 -16.86 -17.48
C TYR A 39 -6.72 -16.41 -18.13
N THR A 40 -7.74 -17.26 -18.02
CA THR A 40 -9.10 -16.96 -18.50
C THR A 40 -10.02 -16.46 -17.37
N ASP A 41 -9.58 -16.62 -16.12
CA ASP A 41 -10.33 -16.35 -14.89
C ASP A 41 -9.73 -15.22 -14.03
N ARG A 42 -8.57 -14.68 -14.44
CA ARG A 42 -7.86 -13.58 -13.77
C ARG A 42 -6.96 -12.85 -14.76
N ALA A 43 -6.46 -11.69 -14.35
CA ALA A 43 -5.56 -10.89 -15.18
C ALA A 43 -4.28 -11.67 -15.57
N CYS A 44 -3.97 -11.63 -16.86
CA CYS A 44 -2.71 -12.08 -17.41
C CYS A 44 -1.54 -11.27 -16.80
N HIS A 45 -0.42 -11.93 -16.51
CA HIS A 45 0.77 -11.27 -15.94
C HIS A 45 2.07 -11.98 -16.34
N PHE A 46 3.18 -11.27 -16.17
CA PHE A 46 4.50 -11.87 -16.28
C PHE A 46 4.79 -12.77 -15.07
N ALA A 47 5.35 -13.94 -15.33
CA ALA A 47 5.81 -14.90 -14.34
C ALA A 47 7.26 -15.30 -14.64
N HIS A 48 8.01 -15.74 -13.63
CA HIS A 48 9.33 -16.32 -13.89
C HIS A 48 9.18 -17.64 -14.65
N HIS A 49 10.16 -17.95 -15.48
CA HIS A 49 10.29 -19.32 -15.96
C HIS A 49 10.40 -20.26 -14.76
N PRO A 50 9.71 -21.42 -14.77
CA PRO A 50 9.94 -22.44 -13.77
C PRO A 50 11.41 -22.87 -13.84
N ASP A 51 12.04 -23.00 -12.68
CA ASP A 51 13.39 -23.53 -12.55
C ASP A 51 13.45 -24.92 -13.22
N PRO A 52 14.52 -25.34 -13.93
CA PRO A 52 14.61 -26.67 -14.54
C PRO A 52 14.37 -27.81 -13.53
N ASP A 53 14.64 -27.53 -12.25
CA ASP A 53 14.46 -28.44 -11.11
C ASP A 53 13.08 -28.33 -10.43
N GLY A 54 12.13 -27.59 -11.01
CA GLY A 54 10.76 -27.44 -10.54
C GLY A 54 10.61 -26.68 -9.21
N LEU A 55 11.66 -26.01 -8.73
CA LEU A 55 11.60 -25.19 -7.53
C LEU A 55 10.89 -23.86 -7.80
N PRO A 56 10.16 -23.30 -6.81
CA PRO A 56 9.62 -21.96 -6.92
C PRO A 56 10.79 -20.97 -7.04
N HIS A 57 10.85 -20.23 -8.15
CA HIS A 57 11.85 -19.20 -8.36
C HIS A 57 11.73 -18.14 -7.24
N VAL A 58 12.73 -18.04 -6.36
CA VAL A 58 12.72 -17.08 -5.25
C VAL A 58 13.16 -15.72 -5.79
N CYS A 59 12.18 -14.87 -6.12
CA CYS A 59 12.43 -13.49 -6.50
C CYS A 59 12.31 -12.60 -5.26
N GLY A 60 13.36 -11.85 -4.91
CA GLY A 60 13.37 -10.88 -3.81
C GLY A 60 12.48 -9.64 -4.01
N ARG A 61 11.61 -9.66 -5.03
CA ARG A 61 10.67 -8.58 -5.34
C ARG A 61 9.54 -8.59 -4.31
N HIS A 62 9.81 -8.00 -3.14
CA HIS A 62 8.86 -7.86 -2.04
C HIS A 62 7.96 -6.62 -2.18
N ALA A 63 8.35 -5.63 -2.99
CA ALA A 63 7.61 -4.40 -3.16
C ALA A 63 6.41 -4.60 -4.11
N ARG A 64 5.21 -4.78 -3.53
CA ARG A 64 3.96 -5.16 -4.24
C ARG A 64 3.09 -3.97 -4.66
N GLY A 65 3.56 -2.74 -4.50
CA GLY A 65 2.80 -1.51 -4.80
C GLY A 65 3.32 -0.78 -6.03
N VAL A 66 2.44 -0.05 -6.73
CA VAL A 66 2.81 0.80 -7.87
C VAL A 66 3.92 1.80 -7.50
N ASN A 67 3.95 2.24 -6.23
CA ASN A 67 4.94 3.20 -5.70
C ASN A 67 6.38 2.64 -5.68
N SER A 68 6.54 1.31 -5.73
CA SER A 68 7.87 0.69 -5.81
C SER A 68 8.61 1.01 -7.10
N ALA A 69 7.89 1.43 -8.14
CA ALA A 69 8.45 1.79 -9.44
C ALA A 69 8.62 3.30 -9.63
N ASP A 70 8.36 4.12 -8.60
CA ASP A 70 8.38 5.58 -8.73
C ASP A 70 9.75 6.09 -9.23
N HIS A 71 10.85 5.46 -8.81
CA HIS A 71 12.20 5.77 -9.30
C HIS A 71 12.40 5.52 -10.81
N LEU A 72 11.67 4.56 -11.40
CA LEU A 72 11.70 4.33 -12.85
C LEU A 72 10.95 5.43 -13.61
N TYR A 73 9.82 5.88 -13.06
CA TYR A 73 9.06 6.99 -13.63
C TYR A 73 9.82 8.31 -13.52
N VAL A 74 10.52 8.54 -12.39
CA VAL A 74 11.44 9.68 -12.24
C VAL A 74 12.53 9.64 -13.29
N LYS A 75 13.22 8.50 -13.48
CA LYS A 75 14.22 8.36 -14.54
C LYS A 75 13.64 8.67 -15.91
N SER A 76 12.51 8.06 -16.26
CA SER A 76 11.88 8.26 -17.57
C SER A 76 11.49 9.71 -17.81
N ALA A 77 10.90 10.38 -16.83
CA ALA A 77 10.47 11.77 -16.95
C ALA A 77 11.67 12.73 -17.03
N ALA A 78 12.69 12.53 -16.18
CA ALA A 78 13.90 13.33 -16.21
C ALA A 78 14.70 13.13 -17.50
N ALA A 79 14.79 11.89 -18.01
CA ALA A 79 15.46 11.60 -19.28
C ALA A 79 14.75 12.30 -20.45
N ALA A 80 13.42 12.24 -20.51
CA ALA A 80 12.66 12.91 -21.56
C ALA A 80 12.82 14.44 -21.48
N TRP A 81 12.71 15.02 -20.28
CA TRP A 81 12.86 16.46 -20.07
C TRP A 81 14.25 17.01 -20.40
N LEU A 82 15.31 16.27 -20.07
CA LEU A 82 16.69 16.64 -20.40
C LEU A 82 16.99 16.44 -21.89
N ALA A 83 16.50 15.35 -22.50
CA ALA A 83 16.67 15.11 -23.93
C ALA A 83 15.99 16.18 -24.80
N ASP A 84 14.80 16.64 -24.41
CA ASP A 84 14.08 17.76 -25.06
C ASP A 84 14.89 19.07 -25.04
N ARG A 85 15.87 19.18 -24.13
CA ARG A 85 16.79 20.33 -23.98
C ARG A 85 18.18 20.05 -24.54
N GLY A 86 18.39 18.93 -25.24
CA GLY A 86 19.68 18.56 -25.82
C GLY A 86 20.73 18.10 -24.80
N GLU A 87 20.32 17.84 -23.56
CA GLU A 87 21.22 17.38 -22.49
C GLU A 87 21.23 15.85 -22.41
N GLN A 88 22.42 15.26 -22.24
CA GLN A 88 22.55 13.83 -21.96
C GLN A 88 22.65 13.57 -20.47
N ALA A 89 21.72 12.76 -19.96
CA ALA A 89 21.61 12.44 -18.54
C ALA A 89 22.12 11.03 -18.23
N SER A 90 22.92 10.92 -17.19
CA SER A 90 23.26 9.66 -16.52
C SER A 90 22.41 9.50 -15.25
N PHE A 91 22.08 8.25 -14.92
CA PHE A 91 21.20 7.91 -13.81
C PHE A 91 21.86 6.86 -12.93
N GLU A 92 21.95 7.14 -11.64
CA GLU A 92 22.47 6.21 -10.64
C GLU A 92 21.41 5.96 -9.55
N TYR A 93 21.27 4.69 -9.17
CA TYR A 93 20.33 4.25 -8.15
C TYR A 93 21.09 3.94 -6.86
N THR A 94 21.46 4.99 -6.15
CA THR A 94 22.35 4.95 -4.99
C THR A 94 21.71 4.20 -3.83
N ARG A 95 22.51 3.39 -3.12
CA ARG A 95 22.08 2.62 -1.94
C ARG A 95 22.95 2.94 -0.72
N PRO A 96 22.89 4.18 -0.19
CA PRO A 96 23.63 4.51 1.01
C PRO A 96 23.14 3.62 2.17
N ASP A 97 24.08 3.09 2.95
CA ASP A 97 23.84 2.33 4.18
C ASP A 97 22.83 1.16 4.07
N GLY A 98 22.78 0.51 2.90
CA GLY A 98 21.86 -0.60 2.65
C GLY A 98 20.41 -0.19 2.42
N ALA A 99 20.16 1.09 2.15
CA ALA A 99 18.84 1.60 1.79
C ALA A 99 18.23 0.84 0.59
N PRO A 100 16.88 0.70 0.56
CA PRO A 100 16.21 0.03 -0.55
C PRO A 100 16.56 0.65 -1.90
N LEU A 101 16.67 -0.21 -2.91
CA LEU A 101 16.86 0.24 -4.28
C LEU A 101 15.66 1.10 -4.71
N GLY A 102 15.95 2.29 -5.23
CA GLY A 102 14.94 3.24 -5.66
C GLY A 102 14.48 4.24 -4.59
N SER A 103 15.07 4.22 -3.38
CA SER A 103 14.85 5.26 -2.38
C SER A 103 15.54 6.59 -2.75
N VAL A 104 16.68 6.52 -3.45
CA VAL A 104 17.40 7.67 -3.99
C VAL A 104 17.71 7.46 -5.46
N VAL A 105 17.53 8.51 -6.26
CA VAL A 105 17.93 8.56 -7.68
C VAL A 105 18.82 9.77 -7.90
N ASP A 106 20.04 9.54 -8.33
CA ASP A 106 20.95 10.59 -8.76
C ASP A 106 20.81 10.77 -10.27
N VAL A 107 20.49 11.99 -10.68
CA VAL A 107 20.37 12.40 -12.09
C VAL A 107 21.50 13.39 -12.36
N ARG A 108 22.43 13.05 -13.25
CA ARG A 108 23.58 13.91 -13.56
C ARG A 108 23.66 14.19 -15.05
N TRP A 109 23.97 15.43 -15.40
CA TRP A 109 24.25 15.86 -16.77
C TRP A 109 25.51 16.75 -16.78
N GLN A 110 25.88 17.29 -17.94
CA GLN A 110 27.18 17.95 -18.12
C GLN A 110 27.40 19.13 -17.16
N HIS A 111 26.34 19.88 -16.83
CA HIS A 111 26.43 21.14 -16.09
C HIS A 111 25.68 21.12 -14.75
N GLY A 112 25.29 19.94 -14.24
CA GLY A 112 24.56 19.87 -12.98
C GLY A 112 24.10 18.48 -12.58
N GLY A 113 23.39 18.42 -11.45
CA GLY A 113 22.80 17.18 -10.96
C GLY A 113 21.63 17.42 -10.01
N LEU A 114 20.68 16.49 -10.00
CA LEU A 114 19.60 16.41 -9.03
C LEU A 114 19.77 15.12 -8.22
N ARG A 115 19.53 15.20 -6.91
CA ARG A 115 19.39 14.03 -6.05
C ARG A 115 17.96 13.91 -5.56
N VAL A 116 17.25 12.91 -6.07
CA VAL A 116 15.83 12.70 -5.78
C VAL A 116 15.68 11.71 -4.63
N HIS A 117 15.17 12.16 -3.49
CA HIS A 117 14.84 11.32 -2.33
C HIS A 117 13.36 10.95 -2.40
N LEU A 118 13.00 9.70 -2.68
CA LEU A 118 11.60 9.29 -2.84
C LEU A 118 10.91 8.90 -1.53
N ASP A 119 11.68 8.54 -0.51
CA ASP A 119 11.18 8.15 0.79
C ASP A 119 12.11 8.62 1.94
N GLN A 120 11.71 8.34 3.17
CA GLN A 120 12.42 8.77 4.38
C GLN A 120 13.62 7.88 4.76
N THR A 121 13.96 6.85 3.96
CA THR A 121 15.00 5.88 4.34
C THR A 121 16.40 6.48 4.29
N VAL A 122 16.61 7.52 3.47
CA VAL A 122 17.89 8.21 3.32
C VAL A 122 17.68 9.69 3.62
N ALA A 123 18.40 10.20 4.62
CA ALA A 123 18.38 11.61 4.98
C ALA A 123 18.86 12.50 3.80
N PRO A 124 18.18 13.62 3.51
CA PRO A 124 18.61 14.57 2.49
C PRO A 124 20.00 15.14 2.78
N VAL A 125 20.84 15.18 1.74
CA VAL A 125 22.15 15.85 1.80
C VAL A 125 22.06 17.18 1.09
N TRP A 126 22.11 18.27 1.85
CA TRP A 126 21.89 19.63 1.34
C TRP A 126 23.11 20.26 0.64
N GLU A 127 24.31 19.87 1.04
CA GLU A 127 25.58 20.43 0.58
C GLU A 127 26.37 19.38 -0.24
N SER A 128 25.76 18.87 -1.31
CA SER A 128 26.34 17.77 -2.13
C SER A 128 26.73 18.17 -3.55
N GLY A 129 26.60 19.45 -3.91
CA GLY A 129 26.76 19.93 -5.29
C GLY A 129 25.66 19.45 -6.25
N MET A 130 24.70 18.66 -5.78
CA MET A 130 23.47 18.29 -6.49
C MET A 130 22.28 18.89 -5.76
N GLU A 131 21.31 19.41 -6.51
CA GLU A 131 20.11 20.01 -5.91
C GLU A 131 19.18 18.90 -5.41
N PRO A 132 18.83 18.88 -4.10
CA PRO A 132 17.96 17.85 -3.54
C PRO A 132 16.50 18.08 -3.93
N VAL A 133 15.84 17.02 -4.40
CA VAL A 133 14.40 16.99 -4.70
C VAL A 133 13.72 15.94 -3.83
N LEU A 134 12.74 16.35 -3.03
CA LEU A 134 12.26 15.54 -1.90
C LEU A 134 10.84 15.03 -2.12
N GLY A 135 10.62 13.73 -1.95
CA GLY A 135 9.31 13.12 -1.92
C GLY A 135 8.42 13.78 -0.86
N THR A 136 7.11 13.76 -1.05
CA THR A 136 6.15 14.41 -0.12
C THR A 136 6.24 13.89 1.30
N MET A 137 6.76 12.68 1.50
CA MET A 137 6.91 12.06 2.81
C MET A 137 8.24 12.41 3.47
N VAL A 138 9.23 12.96 2.76
CA VAL A 138 10.54 13.25 3.34
C VAL A 138 10.43 14.47 4.26
N PRO A 139 10.73 14.40 5.57
CA PRO A 139 10.60 15.55 6.45
C PRO A 139 11.62 16.63 6.10
N VAL A 140 11.22 17.90 6.26
CA VAL A 140 12.10 19.07 6.15
C VAL A 140 11.84 19.95 7.37
N ASP A 141 12.89 20.29 8.11
CA ASP A 141 12.79 21.13 9.28
C ASP A 141 12.58 22.60 8.90
N ARG A 142 11.97 23.35 9.82
CA ARG A 142 11.65 24.76 9.63
C ARG A 142 12.90 25.60 9.39
N ASP A 143 14.00 25.31 10.07
CA ASP A 143 15.22 26.11 9.95
C ASP A 143 15.86 25.93 8.58
N THR A 144 15.76 24.73 7.98
CA THR A 144 16.16 24.49 6.60
C THR A 144 15.33 25.32 5.61
N LEU A 145 14.02 25.41 5.77
CA LEU A 145 13.18 26.28 4.94
C LEU A 145 13.49 27.77 5.14
N ILE A 146 13.85 28.19 6.35
CA ILE A 146 14.25 29.58 6.64
C ILE A 146 15.61 29.88 6.00
N ARG A 147 16.58 28.97 6.09
CA ARG A 147 17.94 29.15 5.54
C ARG A 147 17.95 29.08 4.01
N ARG A 148 17.36 28.03 3.43
CA ARG A 148 17.34 27.79 1.96
C ARG A 148 16.22 28.52 1.23
N TRP A 149 15.27 29.08 1.97
CA TRP A 149 14.09 29.81 1.47
C TRP A 149 13.02 28.94 0.81
N TYR A 150 13.44 27.89 0.13
CA TYR A 150 12.59 26.88 -0.46
C TYR A 150 13.30 25.52 -0.52
N VAL A 151 12.52 24.47 -0.75
CA VAL A 151 13.00 23.15 -1.15
C VAL A 151 12.14 22.63 -2.30
N HIS A 152 12.74 21.80 -3.16
CA HIS A 152 12.01 21.13 -4.21
C HIS A 152 11.30 19.88 -3.68
N ARG A 153 10.04 19.71 -4.07
CA ARG A 153 9.25 18.52 -3.80
C ARG A 153 9.02 17.71 -5.07
N ILE A 154 8.81 16.41 -4.92
CA ILE A 154 8.35 15.55 -6.00
C ILE A 154 7.17 14.71 -5.53
N ARG A 155 6.19 14.55 -6.41
CA ARG A 155 5.12 13.56 -6.26
C ARG A 155 4.81 12.95 -7.62
N LEU A 156 4.22 11.76 -7.59
CA LEU A 156 3.80 11.05 -8.78
C LEU A 156 2.28 10.91 -8.75
N ASP A 157 1.61 11.66 -9.61
CA ASP A 157 0.16 11.61 -9.75
C ASP A 157 -0.18 10.46 -10.73
N SER A 158 -1.16 9.63 -10.37
CA SER A 158 -1.60 8.52 -11.22
C SER A 158 -2.63 9.02 -12.22
N ASP A 159 -2.35 8.84 -13.50
CA ASP A 159 -3.24 9.19 -14.62
C ASP A 159 -3.44 7.96 -15.50
N GLY A 160 -4.55 7.25 -15.26
CA GLY A 160 -4.80 5.94 -15.85
C GLY A 160 -3.71 4.93 -15.48
N THR A 161 -3.01 4.42 -16.50
CA THR A 161 -1.86 3.50 -16.36
C THR A 161 -0.51 4.22 -16.29
N MET A 162 -0.50 5.55 -16.45
CA MET A 162 0.70 6.38 -16.41
C MET A 162 0.87 7.05 -15.05
N ARG A 163 2.12 7.41 -14.74
CA ARG A 163 2.50 8.17 -13.55
C ARG A 163 3.14 9.46 -14.02
N ARG A 164 2.48 10.59 -13.75
CA ARG A 164 2.99 11.91 -14.13
C ARG A 164 3.79 12.48 -12.96
N VAL A 165 5.02 12.86 -13.25
CA VAL A 165 5.88 13.54 -12.26
C VAL A 165 5.42 14.99 -12.11
N ARG A 166 5.27 15.42 -10.86
CA ARG A 166 4.99 16.82 -10.50
C ARG A 166 6.11 17.32 -9.59
N ILE A 167 6.64 18.49 -9.92
CA ILE A 167 7.66 19.16 -9.11
C ILE A 167 6.96 20.22 -8.27
N GLY A 168 7.21 20.21 -6.98
CA GLY A 168 6.67 21.17 -6.03
C GLY A 168 7.75 22.13 -5.53
N THR A 169 7.31 23.28 -5.04
CA THR A 169 8.14 24.20 -4.27
C THR A 169 7.49 24.42 -2.93
N GLU A 170 8.16 23.97 -1.88
CA GLU A 170 7.77 24.24 -0.51
C GLU A 170 8.63 25.38 0.03
N ALA A 171 8.00 26.35 0.68
CA ALA A 171 8.66 27.50 1.27
C ALA A 171 8.09 27.77 2.67
N PHE A 172 8.86 28.48 3.49
CA PHE A 172 8.44 28.77 4.86
C PHE A 172 7.08 29.49 4.90
N ALA A 173 6.14 28.95 5.70
CA ALA A 173 4.78 29.46 5.88
C ALA A 173 3.94 29.57 4.58
N ARG A 174 4.22 28.72 3.58
CA ARG A 174 3.44 28.60 2.34
C ARG A 174 3.16 27.14 2.04
N ASP A 175 1.98 26.87 1.48
CA ASP A 175 1.67 25.55 0.94
C ASP A 175 2.58 25.21 -0.24
N THR A 176 2.83 23.91 -0.47
CA THR A 176 3.61 23.47 -1.63
C THR A 176 2.86 23.76 -2.93
N GLU A 177 3.44 24.58 -3.79
CA GLU A 177 2.93 24.85 -5.14
C GLU A 177 3.47 23.82 -6.12
N TRP A 178 2.61 23.19 -6.93
CA TRP A 178 2.95 22.05 -7.79
C TRP A 178 2.88 22.39 -9.28
N PHE A 179 3.88 21.95 -10.03
CA PHE A 179 4.11 22.24 -11.45
C PHE A 179 4.38 20.94 -12.25
N THR A 180 4.18 20.98 -13.57
CA THR A 180 4.67 19.92 -14.46
C THR A 180 6.19 20.05 -14.60
N LEU A 181 6.86 19.00 -15.09
CA LEU A 181 8.28 19.14 -15.46
C LEU A 181 8.48 20.16 -16.59
N ASP A 182 7.51 20.30 -17.50
CA ASP A 182 7.59 21.22 -18.63
C ASP A 182 7.54 22.69 -18.18
N ASP A 183 6.85 22.97 -17.08
CA ASP A 183 6.84 24.29 -16.42
C ASP A 183 8.17 24.60 -15.69
N CYS A 184 9.05 23.61 -15.53
CA CYS A 184 10.32 23.77 -14.83
C CYS A 184 11.46 24.08 -15.81
N GLN A 185 12.38 24.93 -15.36
CA GLN A 185 13.58 25.30 -16.08
C GLN A 185 14.83 24.84 -15.37
N MET A 186 15.92 24.73 -16.14
CA MET A 186 17.26 24.53 -15.61
C MET A 186 17.97 25.89 -15.60
N ALA A 187 18.34 26.36 -14.42
CA ALA A 187 19.16 27.56 -14.23
C ALA A 187 20.55 27.17 -13.72
N GLU A 188 21.49 28.11 -13.65
CA GLU A 188 22.84 27.88 -13.09
C GLU A 188 22.81 27.31 -11.66
N ARG A 189 21.76 27.61 -10.90
CA ARG A 189 21.49 27.10 -9.54
C ARG A 189 20.80 25.73 -9.52
N GLY A 190 20.58 25.10 -10.67
CA GLY A 190 19.84 23.85 -10.81
C GLY A 190 18.37 24.04 -11.20
N LEU A 191 17.54 23.08 -10.79
CA LEU A 191 16.10 23.05 -11.08
C LEU A 191 15.43 24.33 -10.57
N THR A 192 14.63 24.98 -11.41
CA THR A 192 13.89 26.19 -11.07
C THR A 192 12.44 26.00 -11.47
N THR A 193 11.52 26.26 -10.54
CA THR A 193 10.07 26.28 -10.81
C THR A 193 9.58 27.73 -10.89
N PRO A 194 8.38 27.99 -11.43
CA PRO A 194 7.78 29.32 -11.42
C PRO A 194 7.60 29.92 -10.01
N ALA A 195 7.46 29.08 -8.97
CA ALA A 195 7.44 29.54 -7.58
C ALA A 195 8.83 29.96 -7.09
N VAL A 196 9.88 29.20 -7.44
CA VAL A 196 11.27 29.55 -7.12
C VAL A 196 11.65 30.88 -7.77
N GLU A 197 11.28 31.09 -9.04
CA GLU A 197 11.52 32.36 -9.74
C GLU A 197 10.89 33.54 -9.00
N ARG A 198 9.63 33.43 -8.58
CA ARG A 198 8.95 34.49 -7.81
C ARG A 198 9.61 34.73 -6.45
N ILE A 199 10.02 33.67 -5.75
CA ILE A 199 10.72 33.78 -4.45
C ILE A 199 12.04 34.54 -4.61
N ILE A 200 12.79 34.22 -5.66
CA ILE A 200 14.10 34.83 -5.91
C ILE A 200 13.95 36.24 -6.46
N GLN A 201 13.02 36.46 -7.39
CA GLN A 201 12.73 37.77 -7.94
C GLN A 201 12.31 38.73 -6.83
N GLY A 202 11.40 38.32 -5.94
CA GLY A 202 10.98 39.14 -4.80
C GLY A 202 12.09 39.50 -3.81
N ARG A 203 13.26 38.85 -3.90
CA ARG A 203 14.45 39.16 -3.08
C ARG A 203 15.57 39.86 -3.83
N THR A 204 15.68 39.64 -5.13
CA THR A 204 16.71 40.23 -5.99
C THR A 204 16.26 41.56 -6.59
N THR A 205 14.95 41.79 -6.74
CA THR A 205 14.46 43.16 -6.93
C THR A 205 14.89 43.95 -5.70
N THR A 206 15.76 44.94 -5.93
CA THR A 206 15.97 46.05 -4.99
C THR A 206 14.59 46.42 -4.46
N PRO A 207 14.37 46.49 -3.13
CA PRO A 207 13.10 46.96 -2.61
C PRO A 207 12.79 48.23 -3.39
N PRO A 208 11.60 48.37 -4.01
CA PRO A 208 11.28 49.57 -4.76
C PRO A 208 11.70 50.75 -3.90
N ALA A 209 12.55 51.63 -4.47
CA ALA A 209 13.09 52.78 -3.80
C ALA A 209 11.99 53.34 -2.93
N ARG A 210 12.24 53.34 -1.60
CA ARG A 210 11.30 53.69 -0.53
C ARG A 210 10.20 54.56 -1.11
N TRP A 211 8.97 54.02 -1.15
CA TRP A 211 7.75 54.77 -1.41
C TRP A 211 7.96 56.20 -0.93
N PRO A 212 7.77 57.25 -1.76
CA PRO A 212 7.99 58.63 -1.34
C PRO A 212 7.24 58.81 -0.04
N ALA A 213 8.02 59.07 1.02
CA ALA A 213 7.64 59.02 2.43
C ALA A 213 6.12 58.91 2.58
N ALA A 214 5.60 57.67 2.56
CA ALA A 214 4.23 57.44 2.96
C ALA A 214 4.18 57.98 4.38
N LYS A 215 3.44 59.09 4.55
CA LYS A 215 3.21 59.78 5.83
C LYS A 215 3.29 58.75 6.93
N ALA A 216 4.28 58.90 7.81
CA ALA A 216 4.62 57.99 8.91
C ALA A 216 3.44 57.06 9.21
N LYS A 217 3.50 55.83 8.69
CA LYS A 217 2.48 54.83 8.97
C LYS A 217 2.62 54.60 10.46
N LYS A 218 1.76 55.27 11.24
CA LYS A 218 1.68 55.20 12.69
C LYS A 218 1.85 53.74 13.04
N GLU A 219 2.87 53.40 13.85
CA GLU A 219 3.03 52.05 14.36
C GLU A 219 1.63 51.57 14.80
N PRO A 220 1.21 50.35 14.39
CA PRO A 220 -0.09 49.85 14.77
C PRO A 220 -0.21 49.99 16.28
N ASP A 221 -1.23 50.73 16.69
CA ASP A 221 -1.52 51.03 18.09
C ASP A 221 -1.42 49.76 18.93
N ALA A 222 -0.92 49.87 20.16
CA ALA A 222 -0.66 48.74 21.03
C ALA A 222 -1.92 47.85 21.19
N ASP A 223 -3.10 48.48 21.18
CA ASP A 223 -4.39 47.79 21.17
C ASP A 223 -4.65 46.94 19.93
N ALA A 224 -4.22 47.39 18.74
CA ALA A 224 -4.35 46.61 17.51
C ALA A 224 -3.42 45.38 17.53
N ARG A 225 -2.22 45.53 18.08
CA ARG A 225 -1.27 44.42 18.28
C ARG A 225 -1.82 43.40 19.28
N ALA A 226 -2.37 43.87 20.40
CA ALA A 226 -3.02 43.02 21.40
C ALA A 226 -4.16 42.18 20.80
N GLN A 227 -5.03 42.77 19.96
CA GLN A 227 -6.12 42.03 19.31
C GLN A 227 -5.63 40.96 18.32
N VAL A 228 -4.47 41.15 17.69
CA VAL A 228 -3.87 40.12 16.83
C VAL A 228 -3.36 38.95 17.69
N LEU A 229 -2.65 39.25 18.79
CA LEU A 229 -2.12 38.23 19.70
C LEU A 229 -3.25 37.41 20.35
N LEU A 230 -4.33 38.05 20.80
CA LEU A 230 -5.51 37.35 21.33
C LEU A 230 -6.12 36.36 20.32
N ARG A 231 -6.22 36.75 19.04
CA ARG A 231 -6.72 35.86 17.99
C ARG A 231 -5.76 34.71 17.70
N GLN A 232 -4.46 34.98 17.71
CA GLN A 232 -3.44 33.95 17.53
C GLN A 232 -3.45 32.95 18.68
N LEU A 233 -3.58 33.42 19.92
CA LEU A 233 -3.68 32.57 21.11
C LEU A 233 -4.90 31.67 21.04
N ALA A 234 -6.09 32.24 20.78
CA ALA A 234 -7.33 31.49 20.63
C ALA A 234 -7.25 30.45 19.50
N HIS A 235 -6.61 30.80 18.37
CA HIS A 235 -6.40 29.87 17.28
C HIS A 235 -5.45 28.74 17.66
N ALA A 236 -4.33 29.05 18.33
CA ALA A 236 -3.33 28.09 18.77
C ALA A 236 -3.89 27.07 19.76
N CYS A 237 -4.68 27.51 20.74
CA CYS A 237 -5.38 26.62 21.67
C CYS A 237 -6.36 25.70 20.91
N LYS A 238 -7.09 26.23 19.92
CA LYS A 238 -8.05 25.47 19.12
C LYS A 238 -7.42 24.36 18.27
N VAL A 239 -6.19 24.56 17.78
CA VAL A 239 -5.45 23.57 16.99
C VAL A 239 -4.46 22.76 17.82
N GLU A 240 -4.52 22.88 19.15
CA GLU A 240 -3.70 22.15 20.11
C GLU A 240 -2.17 22.37 19.94
N ALA A 241 -1.77 23.56 19.50
CA ALA A 241 -0.37 23.88 19.24
C ALA A 241 0.36 24.45 20.48
N VAL A 242 0.75 23.58 21.41
CA VAL A 242 1.39 23.93 22.71
C VAL A 242 2.54 24.94 22.58
N VAL A 243 3.49 24.70 21.67
CA VAL A 243 4.66 25.58 21.46
C VAL A 243 4.24 26.98 20.98
N VAL A 244 3.18 27.07 20.18
CA VAL A 244 2.65 28.34 19.68
C VAL A 244 1.95 29.10 20.81
N VAL A 245 1.17 28.42 21.65
CA VAL A 245 0.53 29.01 22.83
C VAL A 245 1.58 29.62 23.75
N GLN A 246 2.62 28.86 24.13
CA GLN A 246 3.71 29.36 24.98
C GLN A 246 4.44 30.56 24.37
N ARG A 247 4.66 30.56 23.05
CA ARG A 247 5.28 31.69 22.36
C ARG A 247 4.38 32.93 22.40
N VAL A 248 3.10 32.79 22.08
CA VAL A 248 2.16 33.93 22.05
C VAL A 248 1.96 34.49 23.46
N CYS A 249 1.92 33.67 24.51
CA CYS A 249 1.89 34.16 25.89
C CYS A 249 3.10 35.06 26.22
N ARG A 250 4.31 34.69 25.78
CA ARG A 250 5.50 35.55 25.94
C ARG A 250 5.38 36.86 25.16
N GLU A 251 4.93 36.79 23.91
CA GLU A 251 4.72 37.99 23.08
C GLU A 251 3.65 38.93 23.66
N ILE A 252 2.65 38.40 24.38
CA ILE A 252 1.67 39.20 25.12
C ILE A 252 2.29 39.82 26.36
N ALA A 253 3.09 39.07 27.13
CA ALA A 253 3.76 39.58 28.33
C ALA A 253 4.74 40.72 28.01
N ASP A 254 5.38 40.67 26.84
CA ASP A 254 6.29 41.71 26.35
C ASP A 254 5.57 42.93 25.74
N LEU A 255 4.24 42.88 25.58
CA LEU A 255 3.47 43.96 24.96
C LEU A 255 3.24 45.11 25.95
N ALA A 256 4.00 46.19 25.80
CA ALA A 256 3.79 47.44 26.55
C ALA A 256 2.83 48.41 25.84
N GLY A 257 2.13 49.24 26.62
CA GLY A 257 1.37 50.38 26.13
C GLY A 257 -0.07 50.11 25.67
N ALA A 258 -0.61 48.92 25.92
CA ALA A 258 -2.03 48.62 25.66
C ALA A 258 -2.95 49.41 26.62
N GLY A 259 -4.17 49.75 26.16
CA GLY A 259 -5.18 50.38 27.00
C GLY A 259 -5.62 49.46 28.15
N THR A 260 -6.06 50.02 29.27
CA THR A 260 -6.42 49.25 30.48
C THR A 260 -7.47 48.17 30.23
N ALA A 261 -8.47 48.45 29.40
CA ALA A 261 -9.49 47.47 29.00
C ALA A 261 -8.94 46.34 28.11
N THR A 262 -7.91 46.62 27.31
CA THR A 262 -7.21 45.63 26.49
C THR A 262 -6.28 44.78 27.35
N GLN A 263 -5.57 45.41 28.30
CA GLN A 263 -4.68 44.72 29.23
C GLN A 263 -5.44 43.67 30.07
N SER A 264 -6.60 44.03 30.63
CA SER A 264 -7.44 43.07 31.36
C SER A 264 -7.81 41.85 30.51
N LYS A 265 -8.10 42.02 29.21
CA LYS A 265 -8.41 40.90 28.31
C LYS A 265 -7.18 40.05 28.00
N LEU A 266 -6.00 40.64 27.92
CA LEU A 266 -4.75 39.93 27.73
C LEU A 266 -4.42 39.09 28.96
N ASP A 267 -4.61 39.64 30.15
CA ASP A 267 -4.36 38.96 31.42
C ASP A 267 -5.31 37.75 31.58
N ASP A 268 -6.62 37.93 31.32
CA ASP A 268 -7.60 36.83 31.33
C ASP A 268 -7.22 35.73 30.33
N ALA A 269 -6.82 36.11 29.11
CA ALA A 269 -6.47 35.17 28.06
C ALA A 269 -5.16 34.41 28.36
N ILE A 270 -4.19 35.04 29.04
CA ILE A 270 -2.99 34.37 29.52
C ILE A 270 -3.35 33.34 30.61
N LEU A 271 -4.25 33.70 31.52
CA LEU A 271 -4.71 32.81 32.59
C LEU A 271 -5.39 31.57 32.01
N ASP A 272 -6.31 31.75 31.06
CA ASP A 272 -6.96 30.66 30.33
C ASP A 272 -5.94 29.79 29.56
N ALA A 273 -4.95 30.42 28.92
CA ALA A 273 -3.91 29.69 28.20
C ALA A 273 -3.00 28.88 29.13
N HIS A 274 -2.67 29.39 30.31
CA HIS A 274 -1.92 28.63 31.31
C HIS A 274 -2.70 27.43 31.85
N GLN A 275 -4.00 27.61 32.13
CA GLN A 275 -4.86 26.48 32.49
C GLN A 275 -4.90 25.44 31.37
N TRP A 276 -5.08 25.87 30.13
CA TRP A 276 -5.09 24.97 28.98
C TRP A 276 -3.76 24.22 28.81
N LEU A 277 -2.62 24.89 29.00
CA LEU A 277 -1.29 24.26 28.96
C LEU A 277 -1.13 23.20 30.06
N GLN A 278 -1.67 23.45 31.24
CA GLN A 278 -1.67 22.48 32.34
C GLN A 278 -2.51 21.24 31.99
N GLU A 279 -3.71 21.43 31.44
CA GLU A 279 -4.56 20.33 30.98
C GLU A 279 -3.87 19.50 29.89
N GLN A 280 -3.17 20.14 28.95
CA GLN A 280 -2.39 19.41 27.93
C GLN A 280 -1.21 18.64 28.54
N SER A 281 -0.54 19.21 29.54
CA SER A 281 0.53 18.53 30.27
C SER A 281 0.01 17.28 30.99
N ASP A 282 -1.20 17.34 31.56
CA ASP A 282 -1.81 16.21 32.26
C ASP A 282 -2.19 15.10 31.26
N VAL A 283 -2.80 15.44 30.13
CA VAL A 283 -3.11 14.48 29.04
C VAL A 283 -1.84 13.83 28.51
N ARG A 284 -0.75 14.60 28.35
CA ARG A 284 0.53 14.10 27.90
C ARG A 284 1.13 13.11 28.91
N ARG A 285 1.10 13.45 30.20
CA ARG A 285 1.58 12.57 31.27
C ARG A 285 0.81 11.25 31.29
N GLU A 286 -0.52 11.28 31.26
CA GLU A 286 -1.35 10.06 31.20
C GLU A 286 -1.03 9.21 29.96
N LEU A 287 -0.81 9.84 28.81
CA LEU A 287 -0.46 9.14 27.57
C LEU A 287 0.86 8.36 27.70
N PHE A 288 1.88 8.98 28.29
CA PHE A 288 3.19 8.33 28.48
C PHE A 288 3.17 7.27 29.57
N GLU A 289 2.43 7.46 30.66
CA GLU A 289 2.20 6.43 31.69
C GLU A 289 1.56 5.18 31.07
N ARG A 290 0.51 5.36 30.26
CA ARG A 290 -0.15 4.23 29.57
C ARG A 290 0.74 3.56 28.52
N LEU A 291 1.61 4.33 27.87
CA LEU A 291 2.57 3.78 26.91
C LEU A 291 3.62 2.94 27.64
N GLU A 292 4.15 3.43 28.75
CA GLU A 292 5.11 2.71 29.60
C GLU A 292 4.52 1.41 30.17
N GLU A 293 3.28 1.45 30.67
CA GLU A 293 2.56 0.26 31.12
C GLU A 293 2.41 -0.77 29.98
N ALA A 294 1.99 -0.32 28.79
CA ALA A 294 1.84 -1.20 27.64
C ALA A 294 3.17 -1.80 27.16
N VAL A 295 4.27 -1.06 27.29
CA VAL A 295 5.63 -1.55 27.00
C VAL A 295 6.04 -2.60 28.01
N THR A 296 5.85 -2.34 29.30
CA THR A 296 6.17 -3.25 30.41
C THR A 296 5.40 -4.57 30.28
N ASP A 297 4.12 -4.51 29.91
CA ASP A 297 3.27 -5.68 29.70
C ASP A 297 3.50 -6.41 28.37
N GLY A 298 4.34 -5.86 27.48
CA GLY A 298 4.57 -6.42 26.16
C GLY A 298 3.36 -6.39 25.22
N ARG A 299 2.38 -5.50 25.46
CA ARG A 299 1.14 -5.36 24.68
C ARG A 299 1.38 -4.67 23.33
N ALA A 300 2.10 -5.33 22.41
CA ALA A 300 2.64 -4.74 21.18
C ALA A 300 1.63 -3.98 20.28
N GLN A 301 0.36 -4.39 20.24
CA GLN A 301 -0.66 -3.66 19.48
C GLN A 301 -0.99 -2.32 20.14
N GLN A 302 -1.22 -2.34 21.45
CA GLN A 302 -1.50 -1.14 22.23
C GLN A 302 -0.30 -0.20 22.25
N VAL A 303 0.92 -0.73 22.37
CA VAL A 303 2.17 0.04 22.23
C VAL A 303 2.21 0.77 20.90
N ARG A 304 1.86 0.11 19.79
CA ARG A 304 1.86 0.74 18.46
C ARG A 304 0.84 1.89 18.37
N GLU A 305 -0.36 1.69 18.88
CA GLU A 305 -1.42 2.71 18.86
C GLU A 305 -1.06 3.93 19.74
N LEU A 306 -0.55 3.68 20.95
CA LEU A 306 -0.14 4.73 21.88
C LEU A 306 1.11 5.46 21.39
N LEU A 307 2.09 4.76 20.81
CA LEU A 307 3.31 5.38 20.27
C LEU A 307 3.00 6.34 19.11
N VAL A 308 2.06 6.00 18.23
CA VAL A 308 1.61 6.92 17.16
C VAL A 308 1.01 8.19 17.76
N ARG A 309 0.18 8.06 18.80
CA ARG A 309 -0.40 9.21 19.49
C ARG A 309 0.66 10.05 20.20
N ALA A 310 1.62 9.42 20.88
CA ALA A 310 2.74 10.10 21.54
C ALA A 310 3.67 10.81 20.54
N ASN A 311 3.89 10.25 19.35
CA ASN A 311 4.58 10.92 18.25
C ASN A 311 3.81 12.14 17.73
N ALA A 312 2.49 12.05 17.58
CA ALA A 312 1.69 13.18 17.13
C ALA A 312 1.67 14.35 18.13
N THR A 313 1.62 14.03 19.44
CA THR A 313 1.48 15.04 20.50
C THR A 313 2.81 15.66 20.93
N ALA A 314 3.89 14.88 21.00
CA ALA A 314 5.11 15.28 21.72
C ALA A 314 6.41 15.07 20.93
N ALA A 315 6.38 14.80 19.62
CA ALA A 315 7.60 14.42 18.88
C ALA A 315 8.77 15.43 18.95
N HIS A 316 8.51 16.72 19.22
CA HIS A 316 9.51 17.79 19.08
C HIS A 316 10.05 18.32 20.41
N ASP A 317 9.45 17.93 21.52
CA ASP A 317 9.71 18.53 22.84
C ASP A 317 9.64 17.48 23.97
N ARG A 318 9.97 16.22 23.67
CA ARG A 318 10.01 15.15 24.68
C ARG A 318 11.00 15.44 25.78
N THR A 319 10.63 15.06 26.99
CA THR A 319 11.60 14.91 28.07
C THR A 319 12.45 13.66 27.83
N GLU A 320 13.61 13.57 28.50
CA GLU A 320 14.49 12.39 28.39
C GLU A 320 13.77 11.10 28.81
N ASP A 321 12.90 11.16 29.82
CA ASP A 321 12.09 10.03 30.26
C ASP A 321 11.08 9.59 29.19
N GLU A 322 10.40 10.55 28.55
CA GLU A 322 9.45 10.28 27.48
C GLU A 322 10.13 9.71 26.23
N ASP A 323 11.31 10.20 25.88
CA ASP A 323 12.12 9.64 24.79
C ASP A 323 12.60 8.22 25.09
N ARG A 324 12.99 7.93 26.34
CA ARG A 324 13.32 6.58 26.78
C ARG A 324 12.12 5.63 26.63
N ILE A 325 10.93 6.04 27.06
CA ILE A 325 9.69 5.25 26.92
C ILE A 325 9.35 5.02 25.44
N ALA A 326 9.40 6.07 24.62
CA ALA A 326 9.14 5.97 23.19
C ALA A 326 10.16 5.07 22.46
N GLY A 327 11.44 5.12 22.84
CA GLY A 327 12.51 4.26 22.32
C GLY A 327 12.31 2.79 22.69
N ALA A 328 11.91 2.51 23.94
CA ALA A 328 11.57 1.16 24.38
C ALA A 328 10.35 0.61 23.62
N ALA A 329 9.31 1.44 23.44
CA ALA A 329 8.13 1.13 22.64
C ALA A 329 8.48 0.78 21.19
N ALA A 330 9.31 1.61 20.54
CA ALA A 330 9.75 1.38 19.17
C ALA A 330 10.53 0.05 19.03
N SER A 331 11.43 -0.22 19.96
CA SER A 331 12.22 -1.46 20.00
C SER A 331 11.33 -2.70 20.13
N LEU A 332 10.32 -2.64 21.01
CA LEU A 332 9.36 -3.73 21.20
C LEU A 332 8.53 -4.00 19.94
N VAL A 333 8.09 -2.95 19.25
CA VAL A 333 7.35 -3.08 17.98
C VAL A 333 8.24 -3.67 16.87
N ALA A 334 9.53 -3.34 16.86
CA ALA A 334 10.50 -3.81 15.87
C ALA A 334 11.00 -5.25 16.10
N ALA A 335 11.00 -5.76 17.33
CA ALA A 335 11.48 -7.11 17.66
C ALA A 335 10.54 -8.23 17.16
N ARG A 336 9.23 -7.97 17.12
CA ARG A 336 8.21 -9.01 16.83
C ARG A 336 8.20 -9.55 15.39
N PRO A 337 8.38 -8.72 14.33
CA PRO A 337 8.56 -9.21 12.97
C PRO A 337 9.77 -10.14 12.85
N ARG A 338 10.91 -9.77 13.45
CA ARG A 338 12.15 -10.55 13.41
C ARG A 338 12.01 -11.91 14.08
N ALA A 339 11.35 -11.97 15.25
CA ALA A 339 11.08 -13.24 15.93
C ALA A 339 10.14 -14.15 15.12
N ARG A 340 9.14 -13.57 14.44
CA ARG A 340 8.21 -14.33 13.60
C ARG A 340 8.87 -14.85 12.33
N GLU A 341 9.75 -14.07 11.71
CA GLU A 341 10.55 -14.47 10.55
C GLU A 341 11.56 -15.56 10.90
N ALA A 342 12.24 -15.45 12.05
CA ALA A 342 13.16 -16.48 12.55
C ALA A 342 12.43 -17.80 12.84
N ALA A 343 11.26 -17.75 13.49
CA ALA A 343 10.45 -18.94 13.77
C ALA A 343 9.88 -19.60 12.50
N GLN A 344 9.61 -18.83 11.44
CA GLN A 344 9.13 -19.35 10.17
C GLN A 344 10.27 -19.92 9.28
N SER A 345 11.50 -19.45 9.44
CA SER A 345 12.64 -19.86 8.61
C SER A 345 13.28 -21.20 9.03
N GLN A 346 13.15 -21.59 10.30
CA GLN A 346 13.72 -22.84 10.82
C GLN A 346 13.10 -24.12 10.21
N PRO A 347 11.76 -24.29 10.14
CA PRO A 347 11.17 -25.48 9.52
C PRO A 347 11.46 -25.56 8.02
N ASP A 348 11.49 -24.42 7.32
CA ASP A 348 11.79 -24.35 5.89
C ASP A 348 13.21 -24.83 5.56
N MET A 349 14.21 -24.51 6.40
CA MET A 349 15.60 -24.93 6.18
C MET A 349 15.79 -26.45 6.39
N ALA A 350 15.18 -27.02 7.43
CA ALA A 350 15.22 -28.47 7.66
C ALA A 350 14.50 -29.24 6.53
N GLN A 351 13.38 -28.71 6.05
CA GLN A 351 12.64 -29.32 4.95
C GLN A 351 13.39 -29.21 3.62
N ARG A 352 14.10 -28.10 3.37
CA ARG A 352 14.99 -27.94 2.21
C ARG A 352 16.18 -28.91 2.24
N ALA A 353 16.82 -29.09 3.40
CA ALA A 353 17.92 -30.05 3.54
C ALA A 353 17.46 -31.50 3.27
N SER A 354 16.26 -31.86 3.76
CA SER A 354 15.64 -33.15 3.47
C SER A 354 15.29 -33.32 1.98
N ASP A 355 14.71 -32.29 1.34
CA ASP A 355 14.37 -32.34 -0.09
C ASP A 355 15.61 -32.43 -0.99
N LEU A 356 16.69 -31.72 -0.65
CA LEU A 356 17.99 -31.82 -1.36
C LEU A 356 18.58 -33.24 -1.25
N THR A 357 18.53 -33.84 -0.06
CA THR A 357 19.00 -35.21 0.16
C THR A 357 18.19 -36.20 -0.68
N ALA A 358 16.87 -36.05 -0.73
CA ALA A 358 16.00 -36.92 -1.52
C ALA A 358 16.23 -36.76 -3.04
N ARG A 359 16.51 -35.54 -3.53
CA ARG A 359 16.87 -35.28 -4.94
C ARG A 359 18.22 -35.87 -5.33
N ALA A 360 19.21 -35.79 -4.44
CA ALA A 360 20.51 -36.40 -4.65
C ALA A 360 20.37 -37.92 -4.77
N ALA A 361 19.58 -38.54 -3.89
CA ALA A 361 19.29 -39.98 -3.95
C ALA A 361 18.56 -40.37 -5.25
N ALA A 362 17.55 -39.60 -5.68
CA ALA A 362 16.86 -39.84 -6.95
C ALA A 362 17.79 -39.77 -8.17
N SER A 363 18.78 -38.88 -8.12
CA SER A 363 19.79 -38.73 -9.17
C SER A 363 20.78 -39.89 -9.18
N THR A 364 21.16 -40.41 -8.01
CA THR A 364 21.94 -41.65 -7.89
C THR A 364 21.17 -42.85 -8.46
N VAL A 365 19.88 -43.01 -8.13
CA VAL A 365 19.03 -44.08 -8.69
C VAL A 365 19.00 -44.00 -10.22
N ARG A 366 18.76 -42.81 -10.79
CA ARG A 366 18.76 -42.61 -12.26
C ARG A 366 20.07 -43.03 -12.90
N ARG A 367 21.20 -42.60 -12.33
CA ARG A 367 22.54 -42.93 -12.83
C ARG A 367 22.80 -44.44 -12.78
N VAL A 368 22.47 -45.10 -11.67
CA VAL A 368 22.68 -46.55 -11.53
C VAL A 368 21.79 -47.34 -12.49
N LEU A 369 20.52 -46.94 -12.67
CA LEU A 369 19.63 -47.57 -13.66
C LEU A 369 20.17 -47.40 -15.09
N ILE A 370 20.73 -46.23 -15.44
CA ILE A 370 21.36 -46.01 -16.75
C ILE A 370 22.57 -46.93 -16.95
N ASP A 371 23.45 -47.04 -15.96
CA ASP A 371 24.63 -47.92 -16.02
C ASP A 371 24.24 -49.40 -16.16
N LEU A 372 23.23 -49.86 -15.40
CA LEU A 372 22.69 -51.22 -15.50
C LEU A 372 22.04 -51.52 -16.86
N ARG A 373 21.42 -50.52 -17.50
CA ARG A 373 20.92 -50.65 -18.88
C ARG A 373 22.07 -50.71 -19.89
N GLY A 374 23.09 -49.86 -19.71
CA GLY A 374 24.22 -49.72 -20.63
C GLY A 374 25.14 -50.93 -20.66
N ARG A 375 25.40 -51.58 -19.51
CA ARG A 375 26.30 -52.76 -19.44
C ARG A 375 25.70 -54.05 -19.98
N GLY A 376 24.41 -54.04 -20.34
CA GLY A 376 23.72 -55.20 -20.91
C GLY A 376 23.53 -56.36 -19.94
N ARG A 377 22.47 -57.14 -20.13
CA ARG A 377 22.01 -58.18 -19.19
C ARG A 377 22.97 -59.38 -19.00
N ARG A 378 24.08 -59.47 -19.75
CA ARG A 378 24.92 -60.67 -19.85
C ARG A 378 26.34 -60.53 -19.31
N HIS A 379 26.75 -59.33 -18.87
CA HIS A 379 28.15 -59.04 -18.52
C HIS A 379 28.39 -58.63 -17.06
N LEU A 380 27.37 -58.67 -16.20
CA LEU A 380 27.53 -58.35 -14.77
C LEU A 380 27.77 -59.61 -13.95
N SER A 381 28.81 -59.59 -13.12
CA SER A 381 29.01 -60.65 -12.11
C SER A 381 27.86 -60.64 -11.10
N LYS A 382 27.55 -61.81 -10.50
CA LYS A 382 26.50 -61.92 -9.48
C LYS A 382 26.73 -60.96 -8.30
N ALA A 383 27.98 -60.84 -7.85
CA ALA A 383 28.36 -59.95 -6.75
C ALA A 383 28.13 -58.47 -7.10
N THR A 384 28.50 -58.06 -8.32
CA THR A 384 28.28 -56.69 -8.80
C THR A 384 26.79 -56.37 -8.91
N LEU A 385 25.99 -57.30 -9.47
CA LEU A 385 24.54 -57.12 -9.59
C LEU A 385 23.86 -56.94 -8.23
N HIS A 386 24.26 -57.73 -7.23
CA HIS A 386 23.72 -57.62 -5.88
C HIS A 386 24.06 -56.28 -5.22
N SER A 387 25.32 -55.84 -5.31
CA SER A 387 25.75 -54.55 -4.78
C SER A 387 24.99 -53.37 -5.42
N HIS A 388 24.76 -53.40 -6.74
CA HIS A 388 24.00 -52.34 -7.41
C HIS A 388 22.51 -52.38 -7.06
N ALA A 389 21.94 -53.57 -6.87
CA ALA A 389 20.54 -53.72 -6.44
C ALA A 389 20.31 -53.22 -5.02
N GLN A 390 21.23 -53.50 -4.09
CA GLN A 390 21.16 -52.99 -2.72
C GLN A 390 21.27 -51.46 -2.69
N LEU A 391 22.23 -50.89 -3.42
CA LEU A 391 22.37 -49.43 -3.55
C LEU A 391 21.10 -48.79 -4.13
N LEU A 392 20.47 -49.41 -5.15
CA LEU A 392 19.21 -48.93 -5.70
C LEU A 392 18.08 -48.93 -4.67
N ALA A 393 17.95 -49.98 -3.86
CA ALA A 393 16.90 -50.08 -2.85
C ALA A 393 17.07 -49.00 -1.75
N GLU A 394 18.30 -48.82 -1.25
CA GLU A 394 18.61 -47.82 -0.22
C GLU A 394 18.38 -46.39 -0.72
N GLU A 395 18.86 -46.07 -1.93
CA GLU A 395 18.70 -44.73 -2.50
C GLU A 395 17.26 -44.46 -2.96
N ALA A 396 16.52 -45.49 -3.40
CA ALA A 396 15.11 -45.33 -3.75
C ALA A 396 14.24 -45.03 -2.51
N ALA A 397 14.54 -45.67 -1.37
CA ALA A 397 13.87 -45.37 -0.11
C ALA A 397 14.11 -43.91 0.33
N LYS A 398 15.35 -43.41 0.19
CA LYS A 398 15.69 -42.00 0.48
C LYS A 398 15.05 -41.02 -0.50
N ALA A 399 14.92 -41.39 -1.77
CA ALA A 399 14.36 -40.54 -2.82
C ALA A 399 12.84 -40.35 -2.72
N GLY A 400 12.11 -41.37 -2.25
CA GLY A 400 10.66 -41.31 -2.00
C GLY A 400 9.86 -40.81 -3.21
N LYS A 401 9.22 -39.64 -3.06
CA LYS A 401 8.36 -39.01 -4.08
C LYS A 401 9.09 -38.49 -5.32
N HIS A 402 10.43 -38.38 -5.26
CA HIS A 402 11.24 -37.86 -6.38
C HIS A 402 11.52 -38.91 -7.45
N LEU A 403 11.09 -40.16 -7.24
CA LEU A 403 11.09 -41.21 -8.25
C LEU A 403 9.73 -41.33 -8.91
N THR A 404 9.75 -41.46 -10.23
CA THR A 404 8.55 -41.78 -11.02
C THR A 404 8.11 -43.22 -10.77
N ALA A 405 6.83 -43.51 -10.99
CA ALA A 405 6.31 -44.87 -10.87
C ALA A 405 7.01 -45.88 -11.80
N ALA A 406 7.54 -45.43 -12.94
CA ALA A 406 8.33 -46.27 -13.84
C ALA A 406 9.69 -46.64 -13.24
N GLN A 407 10.36 -45.69 -12.59
CA GLN A 407 11.64 -45.93 -11.92
C GLN A 407 11.48 -46.86 -10.72
N HIS A 408 10.43 -46.68 -9.91
CA HIS A 408 10.12 -47.61 -8.81
C HIS A 408 9.96 -49.05 -9.31
N ARG A 409 9.16 -49.26 -10.35
CA ARG A 409 9.01 -50.61 -10.95
C ARG A 409 10.33 -51.17 -11.46
N GLU A 410 11.21 -50.33 -11.99
CA GLU A 410 12.49 -50.78 -12.50
C GLU A 410 13.48 -51.13 -11.39
N VAL A 411 13.51 -50.36 -10.30
CA VAL A 411 14.24 -50.70 -9.08
C VAL A 411 13.78 -52.07 -8.57
N ASP A 412 12.46 -52.28 -8.42
CA ASP A 412 11.90 -53.56 -7.97
C ASP A 412 12.31 -54.74 -8.86
N LEU A 413 12.31 -54.54 -10.19
CA LEU A 413 12.74 -55.56 -11.14
C LEU A 413 14.22 -55.94 -10.98
N TRP A 414 15.09 -54.96 -10.73
CA TRP A 414 16.52 -55.21 -10.52
C TRP A 414 16.80 -55.85 -9.16
N VAL A 415 16.09 -55.44 -8.11
CA VAL A 415 16.15 -56.04 -6.77
C VAL A 415 15.75 -57.53 -6.84
N ARG A 416 14.56 -57.84 -7.37
CA ARG A 416 14.09 -59.22 -7.53
C ARG A 416 15.02 -60.09 -8.39
N ARG A 417 15.63 -59.50 -9.43
CA ARG A 417 16.58 -60.22 -10.27
C ARG A 417 17.85 -60.58 -9.50
N SER A 418 18.34 -59.69 -8.65
CA SER A 418 19.52 -59.95 -7.83
C SER A 418 19.27 -61.12 -6.85
N GLU A 419 18.08 -61.14 -6.23
CA GLU A 419 17.62 -62.21 -5.33
C GLU A 419 17.49 -63.56 -6.07
N ASN A 420 16.87 -63.57 -7.25
CA ASN A 420 16.75 -64.78 -8.08
C ASN A 420 18.11 -65.31 -8.55
N SER A 421 19.07 -64.42 -8.80
CA SER A 421 20.44 -64.78 -9.20
C SER A 421 21.26 -65.38 -8.06
N GLN A 422 20.94 -65.02 -6.81
CA GLN A 422 21.48 -65.64 -5.60
C GLN A 422 20.84 -67.01 -5.34
N ASN A 423 19.53 -67.14 -5.54
CA ASN A 423 18.77 -68.36 -5.21
C ASN A 423 18.81 -69.44 -6.30
N GLY A 424 19.41 -69.19 -7.47
CA GLY A 424 19.60 -70.19 -8.52
C GLY A 424 18.32 -70.65 -9.24
N VAL A 425 17.20 -69.93 -9.07
CA VAL A 425 15.90 -70.31 -9.63
C VAL A 425 15.71 -69.71 -11.02
N VAL A 426 15.57 -70.55 -12.05
CA VAL A 426 15.24 -70.16 -13.43
C VAL A 426 13.71 -69.96 -13.55
N PRO A 427 13.19 -68.80 -13.99
CA PRO A 427 11.75 -68.61 -14.13
C PRO A 427 11.23 -69.11 -15.48
N ALA A 428 10.18 -69.94 -15.45
CA ALA A 428 9.37 -70.30 -16.60
C ALA A 428 8.52 -69.11 -17.09
N ALA A 429 8.37 -68.97 -18.41
CA ALA A 429 7.63 -67.88 -19.06
C ALA A 429 6.11 -67.95 -18.80
N PRO A 430 5.40 -66.82 -18.63
CA PRO A 430 3.95 -66.84 -18.47
C PRO A 430 3.22 -66.72 -19.81
N ALA A 431 2.16 -67.52 -19.96
CA ALA A 431 1.22 -67.48 -21.06
C ALA A 431 0.25 -66.28 -20.96
N ARG A 432 -0.13 -65.74 -22.13
CA ARG A 432 -1.21 -64.76 -22.33
C ARG A 432 -2.58 -65.35 -21.94
N PRO A 433 -3.50 -64.53 -21.40
CA PRO A 433 -4.92 -64.76 -21.57
C PRO A 433 -5.61 -63.63 -22.36
N ALA A 434 -6.76 -64.03 -22.91
CA ALA A 434 -7.51 -63.41 -23.99
C ALA A 434 -8.58 -62.40 -23.53
N ASP A 435 -9.05 -61.64 -24.52
CA ASP A 435 -10.20 -60.73 -24.55
C ASP A 435 -11.49 -61.27 -23.89
N LYS A 436 -12.19 -60.41 -23.14
CA LYS A 436 -13.66 -60.34 -23.11
C LYS A 436 -14.12 -58.88 -22.91
N GLY A 437 -15.08 -58.48 -23.73
CA GLY A 437 -15.61 -57.13 -23.90
C GLY A 437 -16.60 -56.63 -22.83
N PRO A 438 -17.28 -55.49 -23.10
CA PRO A 438 -17.71 -54.53 -22.08
C PRO A 438 -19.20 -54.61 -21.73
N ALA A 439 -19.55 -54.18 -20.52
CA ALA A 439 -20.92 -53.97 -20.08
C ALA A 439 -21.22 -52.47 -19.86
N SER A 440 -22.33 -52.05 -20.45
CA SER A 440 -22.91 -50.70 -20.46
C SER A 440 -23.91 -50.52 -19.30
N SER A 441 -23.94 -49.34 -18.68
CA SER A 441 -25.15 -48.75 -18.06
C SER A 441 -24.99 -47.23 -18.01
N LYS A 442 -25.69 -46.51 -18.89
CA LYS A 442 -27.01 -45.86 -18.71
C LYS A 442 -27.03 -44.69 -17.70
N SER A 443 -27.12 -43.52 -18.33
CA SER A 443 -27.62 -42.21 -17.92
C SER A 443 -28.99 -42.19 -17.22
N ALA A 444 -29.20 -41.17 -16.37
CA ALA A 444 -30.50 -40.54 -16.16
C ALA A 444 -30.36 -39.04 -15.81
N THR A 445 -31.03 -38.23 -16.61
CA THR A 445 -31.26 -36.77 -16.55
C THR A 445 -32.63 -36.45 -15.95
N ALA A 446 -32.78 -35.25 -15.33
CA ALA A 446 -33.92 -34.30 -15.38
C ALA A 446 -33.93 -33.44 -14.09
N SER A 447 -33.80 -32.10 -14.09
CA SER A 447 -34.78 -31.05 -14.49
C SER A 447 -36.13 -31.21 -13.76
N GLY A 448 -36.79 -30.23 -13.12
CA GLY A 448 -36.66 -28.78 -12.93
C GLY A 448 -38.02 -28.25 -12.41
N ALA A 449 -38.05 -27.16 -11.65
CA ALA A 449 -39.25 -26.32 -11.34
C ALA A 449 -38.74 -25.12 -10.49
N GLY A 450 -38.94 -23.84 -10.80
CA GLY A 450 -40.20 -23.12 -10.99
C GLY A 450 -40.29 -22.04 -9.90
N GLN A 451 -39.71 -20.85 -10.11
CA GLN A 451 -39.66 -19.77 -9.11
C GLN A 451 -40.79 -18.74 -9.32
N ALA A 452 -41.56 -18.49 -8.25
CA ALA A 452 -42.47 -17.35 -8.10
C ALA A 452 -41.71 -16.11 -7.56
N LYS A 453 -42.01 -14.93 -8.11
CA LYS A 453 -41.38 -13.64 -7.75
C LYS A 453 -41.85 -13.13 -6.37
N PRO A 454 -40.94 -12.77 -5.44
CA PRO A 454 -41.29 -12.09 -4.19
C PRO A 454 -41.24 -10.55 -4.32
N PRO A 455 -41.87 -9.80 -3.39
CA PRO A 455 -41.99 -8.34 -3.45
C PRO A 455 -40.65 -7.61 -3.22
N VAL A 456 -40.56 -6.42 -3.82
CA VAL A 456 -39.42 -5.48 -3.80
C VAL A 456 -39.02 -5.15 -2.36
N ASN A 457 -37.73 -5.32 -2.03
CA ASN A 457 -37.17 -5.01 -0.71
C ASN A 457 -36.20 -3.83 -0.83
N THR A 458 -36.44 -2.79 -0.04
CA THR A 458 -35.51 -1.66 0.14
C THR A 458 -34.83 -1.80 1.49
N VAL A 459 -33.50 -1.81 1.53
CA VAL A 459 -32.70 -1.78 2.77
C VAL A 459 -31.94 -0.46 2.82
N THR A 460 -32.16 0.34 3.86
CA THR A 460 -31.40 1.57 4.09
C THR A 460 -30.29 1.28 5.10
N VAL A 461 -29.03 1.37 4.68
CA VAL A 461 -27.86 1.25 5.56
C VAL A 461 -27.12 2.58 5.59
N TRP A 462 -26.80 3.04 6.79
CA TRP A 462 -26.01 4.25 7.00
C TRP A 462 -24.56 3.85 7.15
N VAL A 463 -23.71 4.28 6.22
CA VAL A 463 -22.27 4.01 6.26
C VAL A 463 -21.54 5.34 6.43
N TRP A 464 -20.60 5.40 7.37
CA TRP A 464 -19.75 6.57 7.58
C TRP A 464 -18.30 6.18 7.84
N LYS A 465 -17.41 7.14 7.60
CA LYS A 465 -15.98 7.04 7.90
C LYS A 465 -15.75 7.65 9.28
N ASP A 466 -15.15 6.92 10.21
CA ASP A 466 -14.76 7.45 11.51
C ASP A 466 -13.54 8.38 11.39
N ARG A 467 -13.19 9.03 12.50
CA ARG A 467 -12.09 10.00 12.58
C ARG A 467 -10.70 9.40 12.29
N TYR A 468 -10.59 8.07 12.22
CA TYR A 468 -9.35 7.33 11.95
C TYR A 468 -9.37 6.61 10.59
N GLY A 469 -10.40 6.84 9.77
CA GLY A 469 -10.52 6.24 8.45
C GLY A 469 -11.07 4.80 8.44
N GLY A 470 -11.58 4.32 9.57
CA GLY A 470 -12.38 3.11 9.66
C GLY A 470 -13.78 3.31 9.07
N LEU A 471 -14.30 2.31 8.36
CA LEU A 471 -15.68 2.33 7.84
C LEU A 471 -16.60 1.67 8.88
N ARG A 472 -17.71 2.34 9.20
CA ARG A 472 -18.75 1.87 10.12
C ARG A 472 -20.10 1.86 9.40
N ALA A 473 -20.97 0.91 9.75
CA ALA A 473 -22.32 0.81 9.19
C ALA A 473 -23.36 0.56 10.29
N ALA A 474 -24.54 1.17 10.17
CA ALA A 474 -25.67 0.94 11.06
C ALA A 474 -27.01 0.97 10.30
N ASP A 475 -28.02 0.28 10.83
CA ASP A 475 -29.38 0.21 10.28
C ASP A 475 -30.29 1.36 10.78
N ARG A 476 -29.86 2.13 11.78
CA ARG A 476 -30.55 3.31 12.31
C ARG A 476 -29.58 4.48 12.53
N GLN A 477 -30.07 5.71 12.30
CA GLN A 477 -29.33 6.95 12.54
C GLN A 477 -29.60 7.45 13.97
N THR A 478 -28.64 7.28 14.89
CA THR A 478 -28.65 7.94 16.21
C THR A 478 -27.29 8.61 16.48
N ARG A 479 -27.30 9.74 17.20
CA ARG A 479 -26.12 10.43 17.75
C ARG A 479 -26.41 10.78 19.22
N PRO A 480 -25.37 10.90 20.06
CA PRO A 480 -24.38 9.89 20.40
C PRO A 480 -24.50 9.50 21.88
N GLU A 481 -23.66 8.58 22.34
CA GLU A 481 -23.60 8.01 23.69
C GLU A 481 -24.61 6.86 23.94
N ALA A 482 -24.04 5.67 24.14
CA ALA A 482 -24.68 4.39 24.50
C ALA A 482 -25.37 3.54 23.40
N SER A 483 -24.76 2.37 23.20
CA SER A 483 -25.26 1.12 22.61
C SER A 483 -25.64 1.12 21.12
N VAL A 484 -24.64 0.89 20.27
CA VAL A 484 -24.85 0.32 18.92
C VAL A 484 -24.46 -1.16 18.99
N ARG A 485 -25.34 -2.06 18.52
CA ARG A 485 -24.96 -3.46 18.30
C ARG A 485 -24.03 -3.50 17.08
N ASP A 486 -22.73 -3.65 17.34
CA ASP A 486 -21.70 -3.75 16.31
C ASP A 486 -21.96 -4.96 15.40
N VAL A 487 -21.96 -4.75 14.10
CA VAL A 487 -21.87 -5.81 13.10
C VAL A 487 -20.52 -5.68 12.41
N PRO A 488 -19.52 -6.53 12.71
CA PRO A 488 -18.27 -6.53 11.98
C PRO A 488 -18.53 -6.93 10.52
N LEU A 489 -17.89 -6.21 9.60
CA LEU A 489 -17.84 -6.59 8.19
C LEU A 489 -16.82 -7.72 8.01
N PRO A 490 -16.98 -8.63 7.04
CA PRO A 490 -16.02 -9.70 6.77
C PRO A 490 -14.64 -9.16 6.36
N ASP A 491 -13.59 -9.94 6.59
CA ASP A 491 -12.18 -9.55 6.38
C ASP A 491 -11.79 -9.33 4.90
N ASP A 492 -12.66 -9.66 3.95
CA ASP A 492 -12.43 -9.56 2.51
C ASP A 492 -12.87 -8.22 1.88
N THR A 493 -13.18 -7.19 2.68
CA THR A 493 -13.69 -5.87 2.23
C THR A 493 -12.70 -4.97 1.45
N GLY A 494 -11.54 -5.47 1.05
CA GLY A 494 -10.58 -4.76 0.20
C GLY A 494 -11.17 -4.20 -1.10
N PRO A 495 -12.01 -4.95 -1.84
CA PRO A 495 -12.71 -4.46 -3.03
C PRO A 495 -13.77 -3.40 -2.71
N LEU A 496 -14.47 -3.51 -1.57
CA LEU A 496 -15.49 -2.57 -1.09
C LEU A 496 -14.91 -1.16 -0.83
N ARG A 497 -13.72 -1.09 -0.22
CA ARG A 497 -13.00 0.19 -0.02
C ARG A 497 -12.62 0.88 -1.32
N ARG A 498 -12.18 0.11 -2.32
CA ARG A 498 -11.81 0.64 -3.65
C ARG A 498 -13.05 1.10 -4.42
N LEU A 499 -14.12 0.31 -4.37
CA LEU A 499 -15.37 0.60 -5.04
C LEU A 499 -16.05 1.85 -4.48
N TYR A 500 -16.10 2.02 -3.16
CA TYR A 500 -16.61 3.25 -2.55
C TYR A 500 -15.75 4.48 -2.89
N SER A 501 -14.43 4.32 -2.95
CA SER A 501 -13.53 5.39 -3.36
C SER A 501 -13.78 5.79 -4.82
N ASN A 502 -13.98 4.81 -5.70
CA ASN A 502 -14.29 5.03 -7.10
C ASN A 502 -15.68 5.66 -7.29
N LEU A 503 -16.69 5.23 -6.53
CA LEU A 503 -18.05 5.78 -6.62
C LEU A 503 -18.10 7.23 -6.12
N THR A 504 -17.46 7.52 -4.98
CA THR A 504 -17.34 8.89 -4.46
C THR A 504 -16.57 9.78 -5.43
N ARG A 505 -15.50 9.27 -6.04
CA ARG A 505 -14.74 10.01 -7.06
C ARG A 505 -15.58 10.27 -8.30
N MET A 506 -16.24 9.26 -8.86
CA MET A 506 -17.03 9.36 -10.09
C MET A 506 -18.23 10.32 -9.91
N ILE A 507 -18.81 10.37 -8.71
CA ILE A 507 -19.90 11.30 -8.40
C ILE A 507 -19.36 12.72 -8.16
N ALA A 508 -18.21 12.88 -7.48
CA ALA A 508 -17.55 14.17 -7.34
C ALA A 508 -17.09 14.75 -8.68
N GLU A 509 -16.60 13.92 -9.60
CA GLU A 509 -16.23 14.30 -10.97
C GLU A 509 -17.46 14.74 -11.79
N ARG A 510 -18.60 14.04 -11.64
CA ARG A 510 -19.87 14.39 -12.30
C ARG A 510 -20.52 15.64 -11.71
N GLU A 511 -20.37 15.89 -10.41
CA GLU A 511 -20.78 17.16 -9.78
C GLU A 511 -19.88 18.32 -10.20
N ALA A 512 -18.56 18.11 -10.29
CA ALA A 512 -17.60 19.12 -10.74
C ALA A 512 -17.85 19.56 -12.20
N ALA A 513 -18.33 18.66 -13.04
CA ALA A 513 -18.75 18.97 -14.42
C ALA A 513 -19.98 19.89 -14.50
N GLY A 514 -20.74 20.07 -13.41
CA GLY A 514 -21.93 20.93 -13.32
C GLY A 514 -21.70 22.33 -12.72
N GLY A 515 -20.48 22.68 -12.34
CA GLY A 515 -20.11 23.97 -11.71
C GLY A 515 -19.77 23.87 -10.22
N PRO A 516 -19.05 24.87 -9.64
CA PRO A 516 -18.44 24.73 -8.32
C PRO A 516 -19.46 24.91 -7.19
N VAL A 517 -19.57 23.89 -6.32
CA VAL A 517 -20.26 24.00 -5.03
C VAL A 517 -19.22 23.83 -3.92
N HIS A 518 -19.10 24.81 -3.04
CA HIS A 518 -18.27 24.73 -1.84
C HIS A 518 -18.86 23.73 -0.84
N THR A 519 -18.34 22.51 -0.79
CA THR A 519 -18.68 21.57 0.28
C THR A 519 -17.73 21.77 1.46
N ASN A 520 -18.17 22.54 2.46
CA ASN A 520 -17.56 22.50 3.78
C ASN A 520 -17.61 21.06 4.31
N ARG A 521 -16.45 20.54 4.70
CA ARG A 521 -16.18 19.19 5.23
C ARG A 521 -17.38 18.55 5.94
N GLY A 522 -18.10 17.67 5.24
CA GLY A 522 -19.17 16.84 5.77
C GLY A 522 -19.29 15.56 4.97
N THR A 523 -19.35 14.41 5.65
CA THR A 523 -19.58 13.09 5.05
C THR A 523 -20.99 13.04 4.43
N LEU A 524 -21.07 12.76 3.13
CA LEU A 524 -22.34 12.55 2.43
C LEU A 524 -22.64 11.03 2.36
N PRO A 525 -23.80 10.57 2.84
CA PRO A 525 -24.18 9.16 2.73
C PRO A 525 -24.58 8.80 1.30
N VAL A 526 -24.08 7.66 0.82
CA VAL A 526 -24.50 7.03 -0.43
C VAL A 526 -25.54 5.96 -0.12
N ARG A 527 -26.68 6.00 -0.80
CA ARG A 527 -27.73 4.97 -0.73
C ARG A 527 -27.70 4.15 -2.01
N LEU A 528 -27.82 2.83 -1.88
CA LEU A 528 -27.97 1.88 -2.98
C LEU A 528 -29.35 1.23 -2.91
N TRP A 529 -30.05 1.14 -4.03
CA TRP A 529 -31.31 0.41 -4.12
C TRP A 529 -31.49 -0.16 -5.53
N GLU A 530 -32.36 -1.15 -5.66
CA GLU A 530 -32.75 -1.72 -6.95
C GLU A 530 -34.06 -1.07 -7.43
N THR A 531 -34.13 -0.68 -8.70
CA THR A 531 -35.33 -0.12 -9.32
C THR A 531 -36.32 -1.24 -9.67
N HIS A 532 -37.55 -0.85 -10.03
CA HIS A 532 -38.59 -1.78 -10.47
C HIS A 532 -38.18 -2.61 -11.70
N ASP A 533 -37.28 -2.08 -12.53
CA ASP A 533 -36.73 -2.75 -13.72
C ASP A 533 -35.52 -3.64 -13.40
N GLY A 534 -35.16 -3.79 -12.12
CA GLY A 534 -34.01 -4.62 -11.70
C GLY A 534 -32.66 -3.95 -11.91
N HIS A 535 -32.59 -2.62 -12.07
CA HIS A 535 -31.33 -1.90 -12.14
C HIS A 535 -30.92 -1.39 -10.76
N LEU A 536 -29.67 -1.60 -10.37
CA LEU A 536 -29.12 -0.96 -9.18
C LEU A 536 -28.92 0.55 -9.44
N THR A 537 -29.35 1.38 -8.50
CA THR A 537 -29.18 2.84 -8.53
C THR A 537 -28.51 3.28 -7.24
N ALA A 538 -27.58 4.22 -7.36
CA ALA A 538 -26.95 4.90 -6.23
C ALA A 538 -27.45 6.34 -6.14
N SER A 539 -27.63 6.89 -4.94
CA SER A 539 -27.74 8.34 -4.77
C SER A 539 -26.95 8.90 -3.61
N LEU A 540 -26.48 10.14 -3.79
CA LEU A 540 -26.09 10.99 -2.67
C LEU A 540 -27.29 11.76 -2.13
N THR A 541 -27.47 11.72 -0.82
CA THR A 541 -28.48 12.53 -0.13
C THR A 541 -27.81 13.56 0.77
N GLN A 542 -28.23 14.82 0.67
CA GLN A 542 -27.80 15.88 1.58
C GLN A 542 -28.47 15.74 2.96
N ARG A 543 -27.92 16.43 3.96
CA ARG A 543 -28.27 16.35 5.39
C ARG A 543 -29.75 16.62 5.74
N LYS A 544 -30.59 17.00 4.77
CA LYS A 544 -32.06 17.20 4.90
C LYS A 544 -32.91 16.23 4.07
N GLY A 545 -32.34 15.14 3.55
CA GLY A 545 -33.09 14.12 2.80
C GLY A 545 -33.39 14.46 1.34
N ALA A 546 -32.89 15.59 0.83
CA ALA A 546 -32.92 15.89 -0.59
C ALA A 546 -31.88 15.05 -1.33
N THR A 547 -32.32 14.35 -2.38
CA THR A 547 -31.43 13.62 -3.29
C THR A 547 -30.72 14.65 -4.16
N VAL A 548 -29.39 14.64 -4.12
CA VAL A 548 -28.56 15.60 -4.86
C VAL A 548 -28.32 15.08 -6.27
N VAL A 549 -27.97 13.80 -6.39
CA VAL A 549 -27.75 13.11 -7.67
C VAL A 549 -28.14 11.63 -7.52
N SER A 550 -28.82 11.10 -8.54
CA SER A 550 -29.06 9.66 -8.71
C SER A 550 -28.32 9.16 -9.95
N LEU A 551 -27.67 8.00 -9.83
CA LEU A 551 -26.92 7.38 -10.91
C LEU A 551 -27.31 5.91 -11.02
N THR A 552 -27.86 5.53 -12.17
CA THR A 552 -28.12 4.13 -12.53
C THR A 552 -26.77 3.45 -12.77
N LEU A 553 -26.55 2.32 -12.11
CA LEU A 553 -25.31 1.57 -12.19
C LEU A 553 -25.32 0.66 -13.43
N PRO A 554 -24.19 0.55 -14.17
CA PRO A 554 -24.07 -0.35 -15.31
C PRO A 554 -24.31 -1.83 -14.94
N ALA A 555 -24.78 -2.62 -15.90
CA ALA A 555 -25.04 -4.06 -15.74
C ALA A 555 -23.77 -4.87 -15.38
N GLU A 556 -22.58 -4.37 -15.71
CA GLU A 556 -21.28 -5.01 -15.46
C GLU A 556 -20.89 -5.10 -13.97
N LEU A 557 -21.71 -4.52 -13.07
CA LEU A 557 -21.52 -4.53 -11.63
C LEU A 557 -22.22 -5.72 -10.94
N GLU A 558 -22.24 -6.90 -11.57
CA GLU A 558 -22.78 -8.14 -11.01
C GLU A 558 -22.22 -8.50 -9.60
N PRO A 559 -20.93 -8.25 -9.28
CA PRO A 559 -20.41 -8.45 -7.93
C PRO A 559 -21.12 -7.62 -6.85
N LEU A 560 -21.69 -6.45 -7.20
CA LEU A 560 -22.49 -5.63 -6.29
C LEU A 560 -23.87 -6.24 -6.04
N ARG A 561 -24.50 -6.88 -7.04
CA ARG A 561 -25.75 -7.61 -6.87
C ARG A 561 -25.55 -8.81 -5.95
N GLU A 562 -24.49 -9.58 -6.18
CA GLU A 562 -24.16 -10.74 -5.37
C GLU A 562 -23.89 -10.34 -3.90
N LEU A 563 -23.18 -9.23 -3.70
CA LEU A 563 -22.94 -8.68 -2.36
C LEU A 563 -24.21 -8.15 -1.70
N HIS A 564 -25.05 -7.42 -2.44
CA HIS A 564 -26.36 -6.97 -1.95
C HIS A 564 -27.22 -8.16 -1.52
N ALA A 565 -27.26 -9.22 -2.32
CA ALA A 565 -27.95 -10.46 -2.00
C ALA A 565 -27.38 -11.15 -0.74
N LYS A 566 -26.05 -11.19 -0.58
CA LYS A 566 -25.38 -11.74 0.62
C LYS A 566 -25.72 -10.95 1.88
N VAL A 567 -25.70 -9.62 1.81
CA VAL A 567 -26.06 -8.74 2.95
C VAL A 567 -27.54 -8.92 3.31
N VAL A 568 -28.44 -8.94 2.33
CA VAL A 568 -29.87 -9.18 2.53
C VAL A 568 -30.12 -10.56 3.16
N ALA A 569 -29.42 -11.60 2.70
CA ALA A 569 -29.50 -12.94 3.26
C ALA A 569 -29.00 -12.98 4.72
N GLN A 570 -27.89 -12.30 5.02
CA GLN A 570 -27.32 -12.23 6.37
C GLN A 570 -28.24 -11.47 7.34
N MET A 571 -28.88 -10.39 6.91
CA MET A 571 -29.88 -9.66 7.71
C MET A 571 -31.12 -10.53 7.99
N LYS A 572 -31.57 -11.30 6.99
CA LYS A 572 -32.68 -12.25 7.14
C LYS A 572 -32.34 -13.35 8.15
N ALA A 573 -31.13 -13.91 8.07
CA ALA A 573 -30.64 -14.93 9.00
C ALA A 573 -30.57 -14.44 10.45
N ARG A 574 -30.44 -13.13 10.68
CA ARG A 574 -30.35 -12.51 12.00
C ARG A 574 -31.68 -11.98 12.54
N GLY A 575 -32.80 -12.26 11.87
CA GLY A 575 -34.14 -11.85 12.32
C GLY A 575 -34.36 -10.34 12.34
N ILE A 576 -33.57 -9.57 11.58
CA ILE A 576 -33.73 -8.11 11.50
C ILE A 576 -35.02 -7.81 10.71
N PRO A 577 -36.04 -7.18 11.33
CA PRO A 577 -37.35 -7.04 10.72
C PRO A 577 -37.33 -6.07 9.54
N ARG A 578 -38.04 -6.44 8.47
CA ARG A 578 -38.27 -5.59 7.29
C ARG A 578 -39.25 -4.47 7.66
N GLN A 579 -38.90 -3.21 7.44
CA GLN A 579 -39.88 -2.13 7.52
C GLN A 579 -40.47 -1.82 6.13
N PRO A 580 -41.80 -1.93 5.95
CA PRO A 580 -42.44 -1.45 4.73
C PRO A 580 -42.47 0.08 4.72
N TRP A 581 -42.27 0.65 3.53
CA TRP A 581 -42.31 2.09 3.31
C TRP A 581 -43.78 2.57 3.31
N THR A 582 -44.28 3.07 4.44
CA THR A 582 -45.57 3.76 4.47
C THR A 582 -45.39 5.19 3.97
N LYS A 583 -46.15 5.57 2.93
CA LYS A 583 -46.25 6.94 2.42
C LYS A 583 -46.60 7.87 3.57
N ARG A 584 -45.67 8.74 3.97
CA ARG A 584 -45.94 9.86 4.86
C ARG A 584 -46.79 10.86 4.07
N SER A 585 -48.10 10.87 4.30
CA SER A 585 -49.01 11.84 3.71
C SER A 585 -48.63 13.25 4.17
N LYS A 586 -48.71 14.20 3.24
CA LYS A 586 -48.60 15.63 3.51
C LYS A 586 -49.63 16.01 4.59
N ARG A 587 -49.19 16.54 5.72
CA ARG A 587 -50.03 17.41 6.54
C ARG A 587 -49.70 18.85 6.18
N SER A 588 -50.69 19.50 5.57
CA SER A 588 -50.83 20.94 5.46
C SER A 588 -51.17 21.52 6.83
N THR A 589 -50.36 22.49 7.26
CA THR A 589 -50.62 23.75 7.98
C THR A 589 -49.40 24.08 8.81
#